data_AF-A0A1J8PN42-F1
#
_entry.id   AF-A0A1J8PN42-F1
#
_cell.length_a   1.000
_cell.length_b   1.000
_cell.length_c   1.000
_cell.angle_alpha   90.00
_cell.angle_beta   90.00
_cell.angle_gamma   90.00
#
_symmetry.space_group_name_H-M   'P 1'
#
loop_
_entity.id
_entity.type
_entity.pdbx_description
1 polymer ?
#
loop_
_entity_poly.entity_id
_entity_poly.type
_entity_poly.pdbx_seq_one_letter_code
_entity_poly.pdbx_strand_id
1 'polypeptide(L)'
;CSIDYDKNSNTTKNFFASVQNKFHYAITGQTAAEIIYTHADKSLPHMGLKTWKNAPNGRVLKSDTKIAKNYLTENEIKNLEQSISSYFDHIEIVIGNCTTMTMQDLADSVNKFLAFNAYKILE
;
A
#
# COMPACT_ATOMS: atom_id res chain seq x y z
N CYS A 1 -5.74 19.01 3.31
CA CYS A 1 -6.64 18.19 4.16
C CYS A 1 -7.99 18.04 3.46
N SER A 2 -8.56 16.84 3.49
CA SER A 2 -9.92 16.64 2.96
C SER A 2 -10.94 17.42 3.78
N ILE A 3 -11.94 18.01 3.14
CA ILE A 3 -12.96 18.82 3.82
C ILE A 3 -13.92 17.97 4.67
N ASP A 4 -14.04 16.69 4.37
CA ASP A 4 -14.94 15.71 4.99
C ASP A 4 -14.18 14.60 5.75
N TYR A 5 -12.91 14.84 6.10
CA TYR A 5 -12.11 13.85 6.82
C TYR A 5 -12.73 13.51 8.18
N ASP A 6 -13.16 12.26 8.33
CA ASP A 6 -13.49 11.66 9.62
C ASP A 6 -12.72 10.34 9.80
N LYS A 7 -11.84 10.29 10.81
CA LYS A 7 -11.04 9.11 11.16
C LYS A 7 -11.87 7.87 11.51
N ASN A 8 -13.10 8.06 11.99
CA ASN A 8 -13.98 6.98 12.40
C ASN A 8 -14.88 6.49 11.26
N SER A 9 -15.04 7.29 10.21
CA SER A 9 -15.88 6.96 9.06
C SER A 9 -15.38 5.70 8.33
N ASN A 10 -16.34 4.95 7.78
CA ASN A 10 -16.02 3.82 6.92
C ASN A 10 -15.29 4.26 5.65
N THR A 11 -15.61 5.44 5.12
CA THR A 11 -14.95 6.02 3.94
C THR A 11 -13.45 6.16 4.15
N THR A 12 -13.01 6.74 5.27
CA THR A 12 -11.58 6.89 5.57
C THR A 12 -10.86 5.57 5.77
N LYS A 13 -11.48 4.61 6.48
CA LYS A 13 -10.90 3.28 6.68
C LYS A 13 -10.76 2.53 5.34
N ASN A 14 -11.81 2.57 4.51
CA ASN A 14 -11.82 1.96 3.19
C ASN A 14 -10.80 2.63 2.26
N PHE A 15 -10.67 3.95 2.32
CA PHE A 15 -9.68 4.70 1.56
C PHE A 15 -8.26 4.19 1.85
N PHE A 16 -7.82 4.19 3.12
CA PHE A 16 -6.47 3.75 3.45
C PHE A 16 -6.22 2.28 3.11
N ALA A 17 -7.19 1.40 3.37
CA ALA A 17 -7.09 -0.02 3.00
C ALA A 17 -7.00 -0.21 1.48
N SER A 18 -7.84 0.50 0.71
CA SER A 18 -7.84 0.47 -0.75
C SER A 18 -6.54 1.01 -1.33
N VAL A 19 -6.06 2.14 -0.83
CA VAL A 19 -4.82 2.77 -1.29
C VAL A 19 -3.64 1.82 -1.11
N GLN A 20 -3.49 1.23 0.07
CA GLN A 20 -2.42 0.27 0.32
C GLN A 20 -2.47 -0.91 -0.65
N ASN A 21 -3.67 -1.45 -0.91
CA ASN A 21 -3.85 -2.58 -1.82
C ASN A 21 -3.56 -2.20 -3.29
N LYS A 22 -3.95 -0.99 -3.71
CA LYS A 22 -3.66 -0.45 -5.05
C LYS A 22 -2.16 -0.28 -5.27
N PHE A 23 -1.42 0.22 -4.29
CA PHE A 23 0.03 0.31 -4.38
C PHE A 23 0.71 -1.07 -4.39
N HIS A 24 0.23 -2.02 -3.60
CA HIS A 24 0.71 -3.41 -3.70
C HIS A 24 0.54 -3.97 -5.11
N TYR A 25 -0.66 -3.79 -5.70
CA TYR A 25 -0.95 -4.26 -7.05
C TYR A 25 -0.14 -3.53 -8.13
N ALA A 26 0.04 -2.21 -8.00
CA ALA A 26 0.83 -1.41 -8.92
C ALA A 26 2.29 -1.88 -9.02
N ILE A 27 2.89 -2.25 -7.89
CA ILE A 27 4.30 -2.68 -7.82
C ILE A 27 4.49 -4.15 -8.17
N THR A 28 3.63 -5.02 -7.65
CA THR A 28 3.83 -6.48 -7.68
C THR A 28 2.93 -7.19 -8.69
N GLY A 29 1.90 -6.51 -9.21
CA GLY A 29 0.82 -7.13 -9.98
C GLY A 29 -0.12 -8.00 -9.14
N GLN A 30 0.00 -7.95 -7.81
CA GLN A 30 -0.79 -8.74 -6.87
C GLN A 30 -1.33 -7.86 -5.74
N THR A 31 -2.54 -8.15 -5.29
CA THR A 31 -3.11 -7.58 -4.07
C THR A 31 -2.39 -8.13 -2.84
N ALA A 32 -2.52 -7.45 -1.70
CA ALA A 32 -1.98 -7.92 -0.43
C ALA A 32 -2.44 -9.33 -0.07
N ALA A 33 -3.70 -9.66 -0.38
CA ALA A 33 -4.26 -10.99 -0.15
C ALA A 33 -3.62 -12.04 -1.07
N GLU A 34 -3.42 -11.73 -2.35
CA GLU A 34 -2.76 -12.62 -3.31
C GLU A 34 -1.28 -12.83 -2.97
N ILE A 35 -0.56 -11.78 -2.55
CA ILE A 35 0.82 -11.88 -2.08
C ILE A 35 0.89 -12.88 -0.92
N ILE A 36 0.07 -12.69 0.11
CA ILE A 36 0.06 -13.59 1.27
C ILE A 36 -0.31 -15.01 0.84
N TYR A 37 -1.34 -15.18 0.01
CA TYR A 37 -1.78 -16.49 -0.44
C TYR A 37 -0.70 -17.25 -1.22
N THR A 38 0.03 -16.55 -2.08
CA THR A 38 1.04 -17.16 -2.97
C THR A 38 2.40 -17.34 -2.30
N HIS A 39 2.77 -16.48 -1.35
CA HIS A 39 4.11 -16.49 -0.74
C HIS A 39 4.15 -17.11 0.67
N ALA A 40 3.01 -17.22 1.36
CA ALA A 40 2.96 -17.83 2.69
C ALA A 40 3.02 -19.37 2.59
N ASP A 41 4.22 -19.92 2.73
CA ASP A 41 4.46 -21.35 2.68
C ASP A 41 5.19 -21.84 3.94
N LYS A 42 4.56 -22.78 4.66
CA LYS A 42 5.13 -23.43 5.85
C LYS A 42 6.38 -24.28 5.56
N SER A 43 6.59 -24.68 4.31
CA SER A 43 7.73 -25.48 3.89
C SER A 43 9.01 -24.64 3.78
N LEU A 44 8.86 -23.32 3.63
CA LEU A 44 9.97 -22.39 3.48
C LEU A 44 10.47 -21.87 4.83
N PRO A 45 11.77 -21.49 4.92
CA PRO A 45 12.29 -20.77 6.08
C PRO A 45 11.45 -19.53 6.39
N HIS A 46 11.19 -19.30 7.68
CA HIS A 46 10.37 -18.18 8.16
C HIS A 46 9.01 -18.06 7.48
N MET A 47 8.43 -19.18 7.02
CA MET A 47 7.12 -19.19 6.35
C MET A 47 7.08 -18.42 5.01
N GLY A 48 8.24 -18.19 4.38
CA GLY A 48 8.39 -17.38 3.17
C GLY A 48 8.59 -15.88 3.41
N LEU A 49 8.58 -15.43 4.67
CA LEU A 49 8.81 -14.02 5.03
C LEU A 49 10.25 -13.60 4.67
N LYS A 50 10.38 -12.43 4.07
CA LYS A 50 11.65 -11.77 3.77
C LYS A 50 12.08 -10.82 4.88
N THR A 51 11.11 -10.17 5.52
CA THR A 51 11.31 -9.29 6.68
C THR A 51 10.17 -9.46 7.67
N TRP A 52 10.40 -9.16 8.95
CA TRP A 52 9.38 -9.18 10.01
C TRP A 52 9.84 -8.27 11.15
N LYS A 53 8.98 -8.00 12.12
CA LYS A 53 9.23 -7.00 13.17
C LYS A 53 10.55 -7.21 13.94
N ASN A 54 10.95 -8.47 14.14
CA ASN A 54 12.16 -8.83 14.88
C ASN A 54 13.26 -9.43 13.98
N ALA A 55 13.20 -9.22 12.67
CA ALA A 55 14.20 -9.74 11.75
C ALA A 55 15.60 -9.11 12.01
N PRO A 56 16.71 -9.82 11.69
CA PRO A 56 16.77 -11.21 11.24
C PRO A 56 16.84 -12.23 12.40
N ASN A 57 17.14 -11.79 13.62
CA ASN A 57 17.52 -12.68 14.73
C ASN A 57 16.39 -13.03 15.71
N GLY A 58 15.20 -12.46 15.53
CA GLY A 58 14.06 -12.64 16.43
C GLY A 58 12.97 -13.54 15.85
N ARG A 59 12.05 -13.97 16.74
CA ARG A 59 10.96 -14.88 16.39
C ARG A 59 9.94 -14.24 15.45
N VAL A 60 9.48 -15.03 14.48
CA VAL A 60 8.31 -14.73 13.63
C VAL A 60 7.02 -14.85 14.45
N LEU A 61 6.18 -13.82 14.43
CA LEU A 61 4.88 -13.82 15.07
C LEU A 61 3.77 -14.08 14.04
N LYS A 62 2.63 -14.61 14.50
CA LYS A 62 1.43 -14.78 13.65
C LYS A 62 0.91 -13.45 13.08
N SER A 63 1.21 -12.32 13.73
CA SER A 63 0.91 -11.00 13.19
C SER A 63 1.74 -10.68 11.95
N ASP A 64 2.99 -11.14 11.89
CA ASP A 64 3.90 -10.86 10.78
C ASP A 64 3.46 -11.58 9.51
N THR A 65 2.83 -12.75 9.63
CA THR A 65 2.34 -13.55 8.48
C THR A 65 1.11 -12.93 7.81
N LYS A 66 0.47 -11.93 8.43
CA LYS A 66 -0.68 -11.21 7.86
C LYS A 66 -0.28 -9.95 7.10
N ILE A 67 0.99 -9.57 7.11
CA ILE A 67 1.48 -8.33 6.52
C ILE A 67 2.09 -8.67 5.15
N ALA A 68 1.43 -8.25 4.07
CA ALA A 68 1.92 -8.54 2.71
C ALA A 68 3.32 -7.99 2.43
N LYS A 69 3.63 -6.78 2.94
CA LYS A 69 4.96 -6.15 2.82
C LYS A 69 6.10 -7.06 3.31
N ASN A 70 5.85 -7.92 4.29
CA ASN A 70 6.84 -8.81 4.85
C ASN A 70 7.30 -9.92 3.89
N TYR A 71 6.51 -10.20 2.84
CA TYR A 71 6.83 -11.17 1.79
C TYR A 71 7.55 -10.55 0.59
N LEU A 72 7.64 -9.22 0.53
CA LEU A 72 8.26 -8.50 -0.57
C LEU A 72 9.79 -8.46 -0.45
N THR A 73 10.45 -8.42 -1.59
CA THR A 73 11.89 -8.18 -1.69
C THR A 73 12.25 -6.73 -1.33
N GLU A 74 13.52 -6.48 -1.03
CA GLU A 74 14.01 -5.13 -0.71
C GLU A 74 13.74 -4.12 -1.84
N ASN A 75 13.90 -4.55 -3.11
CA ASN A 75 13.62 -3.71 -4.26
C ASN A 75 12.12 -3.38 -4.38
N GLU A 76 11.23 -4.34 -4.15
CA GLU A 76 9.79 -4.11 -4.17
C GLU A 76 9.34 -3.21 -3.02
N ILE A 77 9.90 -3.38 -1.82
CA ILE A 77 9.66 -2.50 -0.67
C ILE A 77 10.10 -1.08 -1.00
N LYS A 78 11.29 -0.91 -1.57
CA LYS A 78 11.82 0.39 -1.94
C LYS A 78 10.94 1.07 -3.00
N ASN A 79 10.52 0.34 -4.03
CA ASN A 79 9.62 0.87 -5.07
C ASN A 79 8.24 1.23 -4.49
N LEU A 80 7.73 0.43 -3.55
CA LEU A 80 6.48 0.70 -2.85
C LEU A 80 6.58 1.98 -2.03
N GLU A 81 7.63 2.14 -1.24
CA GLU A 81 7.87 3.34 -0.42
C GLU A 81 8.05 4.58 -1.28
N GLN A 82 8.87 4.50 -2.34
CA GLN A 82 9.06 5.60 -3.28
C GLN A 82 7.77 6.01 -3.98
N SER A 83 6.96 5.05 -4.44
CA SER A 83 5.70 5.35 -5.13
C SER A 83 4.67 5.98 -4.20
N ILE A 84 4.59 5.50 -2.95
CA ILE A 84 3.73 6.10 -1.93
C ILE A 84 4.20 7.52 -1.61
N SER A 85 5.50 7.74 -1.40
CA SER A 85 6.06 9.09 -1.18
C SER A 85 5.78 10.02 -2.35
N SER A 86 6.03 9.60 -3.59
CA SER A 86 5.75 10.41 -4.78
C SER A 86 4.27 10.76 -4.95
N TYR A 87 3.36 9.89 -4.52
CA TYR A 87 1.95 10.21 -4.48
C TYR A 87 1.63 11.30 -3.45
N PHE A 88 2.24 11.26 -2.27
CA PHE A 88 2.09 12.33 -1.28
C PHE A 88 2.67 13.66 -1.77
N ASP A 89 3.84 13.64 -2.41
CA ASP A 89 4.41 14.84 -3.01
C ASP A 89 3.47 15.43 -4.09
N HIS A 90 2.89 14.56 -4.91
CA HIS A 90 1.92 14.97 -5.95
C HIS A 90 0.65 15.59 -5.34
N ILE A 91 0.07 14.96 -4.32
CA ILE A 91 -1.17 15.46 -3.72
C ILE A 91 -0.94 16.77 -2.96
N GLU A 92 0.24 16.98 -2.39
CA GLU A 92 0.61 18.26 -1.78
C GLU A 92 0.63 19.41 -2.81
N ILE A 93 1.14 19.18 -4.02
CA ILE A 93 1.10 20.17 -5.11
C ILE A 93 -0.35 20.48 -5.51
N VAL A 94 -1.20 19.46 -5.65
CA VAL A 94 -2.62 19.62 -6.02
C VAL A 94 -3.37 20.44 -4.97
N ILE A 95 -3.17 20.13 -3.68
CA ILE A 95 -3.79 20.86 -2.56
C ILE A 95 -3.23 22.28 -2.46
N GLY A 96 -1.92 22.47 -2.70
CA GLY A 96 -1.26 23.77 -2.70
C GLY A 96 -1.82 24.74 -3.75
N ASN A 97 -2.37 24.24 -4.85
CA ASN A 97 -3.08 25.01 -5.87
C ASN A 97 -4.54 25.34 -5.48
N CYS A 98 -4.85 25.42 -4.19
CA CYS A 98 -6.17 25.75 -3.63
C CYS A 98 -7.32 24.84 -4.10
N THR A 99 -7.02 23.59 -4.46
CA THR A 99 -8.06 22.61 -4.77
C THR A 99 -8.54 21.96 -3.47
N THR A 100 -9.77 22.27 -3.05
CA THR A 100 -10.43 21.54 -1.96
C THR A 100 -10.82 20.16 -2.47
N MET A 101 -10.49 19.11 -1.72
CA MET A 101 -10.80 17.73 -2.07
C MET A 101 -11.64 17.08 -0.97
N THR A 102 -12.54 16.19 -1.36
CA THR A 102 -13.23 15.23 -0.49
C THR A 102 -12.44 13.92 -0.37
N MET A 103 -12.83 13.04 0.55
CA MET A 103 -12.22 11.71 0.68
C MET A 103 -12.42 10.87 -0.59
N GLN A 104 -13.51 11.10 -1.31
CA GLN A 104 -13.76 10.47 -2.61
C GLN A 104 -12.81 11.01 -3.68
N ASP A 105 -12.60 12.33 -3.74
CA ASP A 105 -11.65 12.93 -4.69
C ASP A 105 -10.22 12.43 -4.46
N LEU A 106 -9.84 12.21 -3.20
CA LEU A 106 -8.57 11.60 -2.84
C LEU A 106 -8.49 10.13 -3.30
N ALA A 107 -9.59 9.37 -3.21
CA ALA A 107 -9.61 7.99 -3.72
C ALA A 107 -9.42 7.95 -5.23
N ASP A 108 -10.03 8.89 -5.95
CA ASP A 108 -9.96 8.99 -7.39
C ASP A 108 -8.60 9.54 -7.87
N SER A 109 -7.96 10.43 -7.10
CA SER A 109 -6.63 10.95 -7.42
C SER A 109 -5.55 9.87 -7.37
N VAL A 110 -5.67 8.87 -6.49
CA VAL A 110 -4.77 7.71 -6.44
C VAL A 110 -4.83 6.95 -7.76
N ASN A 111 -6.03 6.69 -8.28
CA ASN A 111 -6.19 6.03 -9.57
C ASN A 111 -5.56 6.84 -10.71
N LYS A 112 -5.80 8.16 -10.73
CA LYS A 112 -5.21 9.07 -11.72
C LYS A 112 -3.68 9.07 -11.65
N PHE A 113 -3.12 9.10 -10.45
CA PHE A 113 -1.68 9.05 -10.22
C PHE A 113 -1.06 7.74 -10.72
N LEU A 114 -1.67 6.59 -10.39
CA LEU A 114 -1.19 5.29 -10.84
C LEU A 114 -1.28 5.16 -12.37
N ALA A 115 -2.38 5.61 -12.97
CA ALA A 115 -2.55 5.65 -14.43
C ALA A 115 -1.48 6.51 -15.12
N PHE A 116 -1.24 7.71 -14.59
CA PHE A 116 -0.27 8.66 -15.12
C PHE A 116 1.15 8.11 -15.12
N ASN A 117 1.52 7.35 -14.08
CA ASN A 117 2.84 6.70 -13.97
C ASN A 117 2.91 5.34 -14.69
N ALA A 118 1.94 5.01 -15.55
CA ALA A 118 1.86 3.76 -16.30
C ALA A 118 1.86 2.48 -15.44
N TYR A 119 1.39 2.57 -14.19
CA TYR A 119 1.18 1.40 -13.34
C TYR A 119 -0.09 0.64 -13.73
N LYS A 120 -0.11 -0.67 -13.45
CA LYS A 120 -1.34 -1.46 -13.50
C LYS A 120 -2.26 -1.03 -12.36
N ILE A 121 -3.52 -0.78 -12.67
CA ILE A 121 -4.53 -0.31 -11.72
C ILE A 121 -5.40 -1.49 -11.31
N LEU A 122 -5.68 -1.59 -10.01
CA LEU A 122 -6.68 -2.51 -9.47
C LEU A 122 -8.05 -1.81 -9.53
N GLU A 123 -8.96 -2.32 -10.37
CA GLU A 123 -10.35 -1.84 -10.49
C GLU A 123 -11.22 -2.24 -9.29
#